data_AF-A0A920LH22-F1
#
_entry.id   AF-A0A920LH22-F1
#
_cell.length_a   1.000
_cell.length_b   1.000
_cell.length_c   1.000
_cell.angle_alpha   90.00
_cell.angle_beta   90.00
_cell.angle_gamma   90.00
#
_symmetry.space_group_name_H-M   'P 1'
#
loop_
_entity.id
_entity.type
_entity.pdbx_description
1 polymer ?
#
loop_
_entity_poly.entity_id
_entity_poly.type
_entity_poly.pdbx_seq_one_letter_code
_entity_poly.pdbx_strand_id
1 'polypeptide(L)' 'MNNLIYLNKDPILMELNSSVDKNSAKKMLAFKFFNGDVGLLEEYLSDNTYETVNNSYNNDFTEPKSQLEFSF' A
#
# COMPACT_ATOMS: atom_id res chain seq x y z
N MET A 1 9.95 19.87 -10.39
CA MET A 1 10.04 18.41 -10.67
C MET A 1 9.36 17.69 -9.52
N ASN A 2 8.16 17.16 -9.75
CA ASN A 2 7.43 16.39 -8.74
C ASN A 2 7.75 14.91 -8.96
N ASN A 3 8.58 14.34 -8.09
CA ASN A 3 8.76 12.90 -8.00
C ASN A 3 7.50 12.30 -7.35
N LEU A 4 6.42 12.21 -8.11
CA LEU A 4 5.26 11.39 -7.76
C LEU A 4 5.72 9.94 -7.85
N ILE A 5 6.29 9.44 -6.75
CA ILE A 5 6.45 8.01 -6.52
C ILE A 5 5.03 7.47 -6.38
N TYR A 6 4.38 7.18 -7.51
CA TYR A 6 3.14 6.41 -7.53
C TYR A 6 3.57 4.96 -7.30
N LEU A 7 3.90 4.66 -6.05
CA LEU A 7 4.20 3.33 -5.58
C LEU A 7 3.01 2.46 -5.99
N ASN A 8 3.25 1.40 -6.76
CA ASN A 8 2.26 0.44 -7.25
C ASN A 8 1.22 0.15 -6.17
N LYS A 9 0.11 0.89 -6.19
CA LYS A 9 -0.90 0.82 -5.16
C LYS A 9 -1.87 -0.25 -5.60
N ASP A 10 -2.09 -1.23 -4.74
CA ASP A 10 -2.93 -2.37 -5.07
C ASP A 10 -4.26 -1.89 -5.65
N PRO A 11 -4.63 -2.32 -6.88
CA PRO A 11 -5.80 -1.81 -7.56
C PRO A 11 -7.09 -2.11 -6.79
N ILE A 12 -7.13 -3.25 -6.07
CA ILE A 12 -8.23 -3.66 -5.21
C ILE A 12 -8.43 -2.66 -4.06
N LEU A 13 -7.35 -2.31 -3.36
CA LEU A 13 -7.36 -1.34 -2.27
C LEU A 13 -7.66 0.08 -2.77
N MET A 14 -7.17 0.46 -3.96
CA MET A 14 -7.45 1.78 -4.52
C MET A 14 -8.92 1.94 -4.90
N GLU A 15 -9.49 0.96 -5.61
CA GLU A 15 -10.92 0.98 -5.98
C GLU A 15 -11.81 0.98 -4.74
N LEU A 16 -11.51 0.12 -3.75
CA LEU A 16 -12.28 0.04 -2.50
C LEU A 16 -12.24 1.36 -1.71
N ASN A 17 -11.08 2.00 -1.61
CA ASN A 17 -10.92 3.28 -0.89
C ASN A 17 -11.57 4.45 -1.63
N SER A 18 -11.65 4.42 -2.97
CA SER A 18 -12.32 5.47 -3.75
C SER A 18 -13.84 5.35 -3.76
N SER A 19 -14.38 4.16 -3.41
CA SER A 19 -15.82 3.94 -3.43
C SER A 19 -16.54 4.58 -2.24
N VAL A 20 -17.66 5.24 -2.54
CA VAL A 20 -18.59 5.77 -1.52
C VAL A 20 -19.35 4.61 -0.85
N ASP A 21 -19.84 3.66 -1.64
CA ASP A 21 -20.50 2.45 -1.14
C ASP A 21 -19.50 1.30 -1.08
N LYS A 22 -18.95 1.07 0.11
CA LYS A 22 -17.98 -0.01 0.35
C LYS A 22 -18.62 -1.39 0.25
N ASN A 23 -19.91 -1.54 0.56
CA ASN A 23 -20.56 -2.84 0.55
C ASN A 23 -20.78 -3.33 -0.89
N SER A 24 -21.26 -2.44 -1.75
CA SER A 24 -21.40 -2.76 -3.19
C SER A 24 -20.04 -2.90 -3.87
N ALA A 25 -19.05 -2.06 -3.50
CA ALA A 25 -17.69 -2.18 -4.03
C ALA A 25 -17.03 -3.51 -3.66
N LYS A 26 -17.19 -4.00 -2.41
CA LYS A 26 -16.69 -5.32 -2.01
C LYS A 26 -17.29 -6.44 -2.86
N LYS A 27 -18.60 -6.43 -3.09
CA LYS A 27 -19.25 -7.41 -3.97
C LYS A 27 -18.67 -7.34 -5.38
N MET A 28 -18.59 -6.14 -5.95
CA MET A 28 -18.01 -5.93 -7.29
C MET A 28 -16.55 -6.42 -7.39
N LEU A 29 -15.72 -6.11 -6.40
CA LEU A 29 -14.31 -6.53 -6.35
C LEU A 29 -14.18 -8.04 -6.18
N ALA A 30 -15.03 -8.66 -5.36
CA ALA A 30 -15.09 -10.12 -5.24
C ALA A 30 -15.42 -10.79 -6.57
N PHE A 31 -16.41 -10.26 -7.32
CA PHE A 31 -16.71 -10.75 -8.67
C PHE A 31 -15.56 -10.55 -9.65
N LYS A 32 -14.86 -9.42 -9.58
CA LYS A 32 -13.81 -9.05 -10.53
C LYS A 32 -12.50 -9.79 -10.31
N PHE A 33 -12.11 -10.03 -9.05
CA PHE A 33 -10.78 -10.53 -8.68
C PHE A 33 -10.78 -11.87 -7.93
N PHE A 34 -11.89 -12.26 -7.31
CA PHE A 34 -11.99 -13.43 -6.43
C PHE A 34 -13.05 -14.44 -6.90
N ASN A 35 -13.38 -14.44 -8.20
CA ASN A 35 -14.37 -15.35 -8.80
C ASN A 35 -15.76 -15.31 -8.11
N GLY A 36 -16.14 -14.15 -7.56
CA GLY A 36 -17.39 -13.96 -6.83
C GLY A 36 -17.33 -14.34 -5.35
N ASP A 37 -16.20 -14.82 -4.86
CA ASP A 37 -16.03 -15.18 -3.45
C ASP A 37 -15.71 -13.94 -2.60
N VAL A 38 -16.68 -13.52 -1.79
CA VAL A 38 -16.53 -12.39 -0.88
C VAL A 38 -15.66 -12.76 0.33
N GLY A 39 -15.63 -14.03 0.73
CA GLY A 39 -14.81 -14.51 1.84
C GLY A 39 -13.32 -14.34 1.56
N LEU A 40 -12.88 -14.75 0.36
CA LEU A 40 -11.48 -14.58 -0.07
C LEU A 40 -11.07 -13.10 -0.17
N LEU A 41 -12.00 -12.22 -0.59
CA LEU A 41 -11.74 -10.78 -0.58
C LEU A 41 -11.57 -10.25 0.86
N GLU A 42 -12.42 -10.65 1.79
CA GLU A 42 -12.32 -10.21 3.19
C GLU A 42 -11.04 -10.73 3.86
N GLU A 43 -10.63 -11.96 3.55
CA GLU A 43 -9.36 -12.53 3.98
C GLU A 43 -8.18 -11.68 3.47
N TYR A 44 -8.13 -11.43 2.16
CA TYR A 44 -7.12 -10.56 1.54
C TYR A 44 -7.10 -9.16 2.17
N LEU A 45 -8.27 -8.55 2.41
CA LEU A 45 -8.36 -7.23 3.02
C LEU A 45 -7.86 -7.25 4.46
N SER A 46 -8.16 -8.30 5.23
CA SER A 46 -7.71 -8.44 6.61
C SER A 46 -6.19 -8.55 6.68
N ASP A 47 -5.55 -9.36 5.83
CA ASP A 47 -4.09 -9.51 5.79
C ASP A 47 -3.38 -8.19 5.44
N ASN A 48 -3.94 -7.42 4.51
CA ASN A 48 -3.38 -6.12 4.11
C ASN A 48 -3.58 -5.01 5.16
N THR A 49 -4.52 -5.17 6.10
CA THR A 49 -4.67 -4.21 7.20
C THR A 49 -3.57 -4.35 8.26
N TYR A 50 -3.00 -5.54 8.46
CA TYR A 50 -1.93 -5.76 9.45
C TYR A 50 -0.58 -5.18 9.00
N GLU A 51 -0.28 -5.18 7.70
CA GLU A 51 0.92 -4.58 7.11
C GLU A 51 0.98 -3.05 7.31
N THR A 52 -0.17 -2.38 7.33
CA THR A 52 -0.23 -0.91 7.42
C THR A 52 0.07 -0.38 8.84
N VAL A 53 -0.14 -1.20 9.88
CA VAL A 53 0.04 -0.76 11.29
C VAL A 53 1.48 -0.89 11.78
N ASN A 54 2.31 -1.74 11.14
CA ASN A 54 3.66 -2.03 11.63
C ASN A 54 4.79 -1.20 10.99
N ASN A 55 4.49 -0.34 10.02
CA ASN A 55 5.45 0.65 9.53
C ASN A 55 5.48 1.89 10.43
N SER A 56 5.69 1.69 11.74
CA SER A 56 6.36 2.71 12.53
C SER A 56 7.78 2.79 11.98
N TYR A 57 7.99 3.66 10.99
CA TYR A 57 9.31 4.01 10.48
C TYR A 57 10.23 4.25 11.67
N ASN A 58 11.11 3.29 11.98
CA ASN A 58 12.28 3.58 12.77
C ASN A 58 13.06 4.59 11.93
N ASN A 59 12.89 5.87 12.26
CA ASN A 59 13.72 6.95 11.74
C ASN A 59 15.12 6.73 12.32
N ASP A 60 15.83 5.74 11.79
CA ASP A 60 17.27 5.62 11.99
C ASP A 60 17.88 6.77 11.19
N PHE A 61 17.93 7.94 11.84
CA PHE A 61 18.67 9.10 11.36
C PHE A 61 20.13 8.68 11.21
N THR A 62 20.51 8.31 9.99
CA THR A 62 21.90 8.02 9.66
C THR A 62 22.66 9.34 9.64
N GLU A 63 23.60 9.49 10.56
CA GLU A 63 24.45 10.69 10.63
C GLU A 63 25.35 10.73 9.38
N PRO A 64 25.44 11.88 8.68
CA PRO A 64 26.26 11.99 7.50
C PRO A 64 27.73 11.74 7.84
N LYS A 65 28.34 10.75 7.20
CA LYS A 65 29.77 10.48 7.34
C LYS A 65 30.57 11.41 6.43
N SER A 66 31.70 11.91 6.94
CA SER A 66 32.68 12.68 6.16
C SER A 66 33.06 11.94 4.87
N GLN A 67 33.00 12.63 3.74
CA GLN A 67 33.50 12.11 2.46
C GLN A 67 35.02 12.24 2.39
N LEU A 68 35.66 11.41 1.57
CA LEU A 68 37.10 11.46 1.33
C LEU A 68 37.42 12.68 0.45
N GLU A 69 38.29 13.57 0.93
CA GLU A 69 38.78 14.68 0.11
C GLU A 69 40.02 14.26 -0.69
N PHE A 70 40.01 14.55 -2.00
CA PHE A 70 41.17 14.35 -2.86
C PHE A 70 41.88 15.69 -3.04
N SER A 71 43.19 15.70 -2.77
CA SER A 71 44.05 16.84 -3.11
C SER A 71 44.55 16.68 -4.55
N PHE A 72 44.39 17.74 -5.34
CA PHE A 72 44.94 17.89 -6.68
C PHE A 72 46.13 18.86 -6.66
#